data_AF-A0A7D9E2S0-F1
#
_entry.id   AF-A0A7D9E2S0-F1
#
_cell.length_a   1.000
_cell.length_b   1.000
_cell.length_c   1.000
_cell.angle_alpha   90.00
_cell.angle_beta   90.00
_cell.angle_gamma   90.00
#
_symmetry.space_group_name_H-M   'P 1'
#
loop_
_entity.id
_entity.type
_entity.pdbx_description
1 polymer ?
#
loop_
_entity_poly.entity_id
_entity_poly.type
_entity_poly.pdbx_seq_one_letter_code
_entity_poly.pdbx_strand_id
1 'polypeptide(L)'
;MDFVSLKDFAKALLRRQPGAYADVVNGELPGANQPPPPSPEPENPAPAWCNCAHCVVMPTQEETKCCSERPGRSCISRSNLFRQVILDGNTFILLMTHKSLFEKWYSF
;
A
#
# COMPACT_ATOMS: atom_id res chain seq x y z
N MET A 1 -2.45 -14.33 23.15
CA MET A 1 -2.19 -12.92 23.52
C MET A 1 -3.52 -12.30 23.91
N ASP A 2 -3.62 -11.76 25.12
CA ASP A 2 -4.86 -11.20 25.67
C ASP A 2 -5.05 -9.74 25.21
N PHE A 3 -6.30 -9.30 25.06
CA PHE A 3 -6.62 -7.96 24.53
C PHE A 3 -6.10 -6.84 25.44
N VAL A 4 -6.08 -7.10 26.75
CA VAL A 4 -5.53 -6.18 27.76
C VAL A 4 -4.02 -5.99 27.56
N SER A 5 -3.31 -7.10 27.32
CA SER A 5 -1.86 -7.12 27.10
C SER A 5 -1.46 -6.38 25.83
N LEU A 6 -2.25 -6.48 24.75
CA LEU A 6 -2.02 -5.76 23.51
C LEU A 6 -2.20 -4.24 23.68
N LYS A 7 -3.23 -3.82 24.43
CA LYS A 7 -3.52 -2.40 24.67
C LYS A 7 -2.41 -1.73 25.45
N ASP A 8 -1.86 -2.40 26.45
CA ASP A 8 -0.78 -1.85 27.27
C ASP A 8 0.54 -1.80 26.50
N PHE A 9 0.80 -2.80 25.65
CA PHE A 9 1.94 -2.77 24.73
C PHE A 9 1.84 -1.64 23.70
N ALA A 10 0.68 -1.45 23.08
CA ALA A 10 0.45 -0.36 22.13
C ALA A 10 0.65 1.02 22.79
N LYS A 11 0.15 1.21 24.02
CA LYS A 11 0.41 2.43 24.80
C LYS A 11 1.90 2.64 25.07
N ALA A 12 2.63 1.59 25.41
CA ALA A 12 4.07 1.67 25.67
C ALA A 12 4.86 2.06 24.40
N LEU A 13 4.43 1.60 23.22
CA LEU A 13 5.01 1.99 21.94
C LEU A 13 4.70 3.44 21.58
N LEU A 14 3.44 3.87 21.71
CA LEU A 14 3.04 5.24 21.42
C LEU A 14 3.79 6.26 22.29
N ARG A 15 4.00 5.95 23.58
CA ARG A 15 4.80 6.81 24.48
C ARG A 15 6.25 7.02 24.02
N ARG A 16 6.81 6.09 23.23
CA ARG A 16 8.17 6.20 22.68
C ARG A 16 8.22 6.98 21.36
N GLN A 17 7.07 7.24 20.75
CA GLN A 17 6.94 7.98 19.49
C GLN A 17 6.03 9.20 19.72
N PRO A 18 6.58 10.34 20.17
CA PRO A 18 5.78 11.48 20.59
C PRO A 18 4.90 12.06 19.47
N GLY A 19 5.33 11.97 18.20
CA GLY A 19 4.53 12.37 17.04
C GLY A 19 3.28 11.50 16.89
N ALA A 20 3.44 10.17 16.82
CA ALA A 20 2.33 9.24 16.70
C ALA A 20 1.36 9.30 17.90
N TYR A 21 1.87 9.57 19.11
CA TYR A 21 1.01 9.80 20.28
C TYR A 21 0.19 11.09 20.15
N ALA A 22 0.80 12.19 19.67
CA ALA A 22 0.10 13.44 19.41
C ALA A 22 -1.00 13.24 18.37
N ASP A 23 -0.71 12.55 17.26
CA ASP A 23 -1.68 12.29 16.19
C ASP A 23 -2.91 11.51 16.70
N VAL A 24 -2.69 10.52 17.58
CA VAL A 24 -3.77 9.74 18.23
C VAL A 24 -4.58 10.61 19.19
N VAL A 25 -3.91 11.40 20.03
CA VAL A 25 -4.56 12.23 21.07
C VAL A 25 -5.34 13.39 20.45
N ASN A 26 -4.79 14.00 19.41
CA ASN A 26 -5.42 15.10 18.67
C ASN A 26 -6.51 14.62 17.71
N GLY A 27 -6.65 13.30 17.50
CA GLY A 27 -7.59 12.75 16.52
C GLY A 27 -7.22 13.06 15.08
N GLU A 28 -5.93 13.36 14.83
CA GLU A 28 -5.37 13.67 13.50
C GLU A 28 -5.04 12.40 12.71
N LEU A 29 -5.16 11.23 13.33
CA LEU A 29 -5.17 9.98 12.58
C LEU A 29 -6.35 10.00 11.61
N PRO A 30 -6.10 9.92 10.29
CA PRO A 30 -7.19 9.83 9.32
C PRO A 30 -8.02 8.60 9.69
N GLY A 31 -9.27 8.85 10.09
CA GLY A 31 -10.16 7.78 10.49
C GLY A 31 -10.28 6.80 9.33
N ALA A 32 -10.37 5.50 9.62
CA ALA A 32 -10.58 4.46 8.61
C ALA A 32 -11.84 4.67 7.73
N ASN A 33 -12.66 5.69 8.04
CA ASN A 33 -13.84 6.14 7.30
C ASN A 33 -13.64 7.41 6.46
N GLN A 34 -12.47 8.06 6.50
CA GLN A 34 -12.17 9.11 5.54
C GLN A 34 -11.73 8.45 4.23
N PRO A 35 -12.44 8.72 3.11
CA PRO A 35 -11.86 8.40 1.82
C PRO A 35 -10.47 9.03 1.78
N PRO A 36 -9.43 8.30 1.34
CA PRO A 36 -8.12 8.91 1.17
C PRO A 36 -8.30 10.19 0.35
N PRO A 37 -7.59 11.29 0.70
CA PRO A 37 -7.66 12.51 -0.08
C PRO A 37 -7.47 12.15 -1.55
N PRO A 38 -8.28 12.70 -2.48
CA PRO A 38 -8.14 12.40 -3.89
C PRO A 38 -6.69 12.61 -4.25
N SER A 39 -6.01 11.53 -4.65
CA SER A 39 -4.65 11.63 -5.16
C SER A 39 -4.70 12.70 -6.26
N PRO A 40 -3.79 13.69 -6.27
CA PRO A 40 -3.76 14.68 -7.35
C PRO A 40 -3.78 13.89 -8.65
N GLU A 41 -4.83 14.13 -9.45
CA GLU A 41 -4.88 13.58 -10.80
C GLU A 41 -3.59 14.04 -11.47
N PRO A 42 -2.76 13.12 -12.00
CA PRO A 42 -1.60 13.55 -12.73
C PRO A 42 -2.12 14.35 -13.93
N GLU A 43 -1.96 15.68 -13.88
CA GLU A 43 -2.24 16.58 -15.00
C GLU A 43 -1.35 16.27 -16.22
N ASN A 44 -0.39 15.36 -16.06
CA ASN A 44 0.44 14.87 -17.13
C ASN A 44 -0.28 13.81 -17.96
N PRO A 45 -0.40 14.00 -19.29
CA PRO A 45 -0.86 12.94 -20.17
C PRO A 45 0.03 11.71 -20.00
N ALA A 46 -0.58 10.52 -20.07
CA ALA A 46 0.14 9.27 -19.95
C ALA A 46 1.34 9.26 -20.93
N PRO A 47 2.52 8.75 -20.50
CA PRO A 47 3.71 8.72 -21.35
C PRO A 47 3.46 7.98 -22.67
N ALA A 48 4.15 8.35 -23.74
CA ALA A 48 3.97 7.74 -25.06
C ALA A 48 4.23 6.22 -25.10
N TRP A 49 5.01 5.69 -24.16
CA TRP A 49 5.28 4.25 -24.01
C TRP A 49 4.18 3.51 -23.21
N CYS A 50 3.23 4.23 -22.61
CA CYS A 50 2.18 3.66 -21.80
C CYS A 50 1.01 3.16 -22.65
N ASN A 51 0.63 1.89 -22.47
CA ASN A 51 -0.54 1.29 -23.11
C ASN A 51 -1.78 1.24 -22.21
N CYS A 52 -1.62 1.43 -20.90
CA CYS A 52 -2.70 1.28 -19.91
C CYS A 52 -3.29 2.62 -19.41
N ALA A 53 -2.78 3.75 -19.91
CA ALA A 53 -3.16 5.13 -19.55
C ALA A 53 -2.95 5.54 -18.07
N HIS A 54 -2.26 4.73 -17.27
CA HIS A 54 -2.06 4.99 -15.83
C HIS A 54 -0.60 5.02 -15.39
N CYS A 55 0.35 4.90 -16.32
CA CYS A 55 1.77 5.03 -15.99
C CYS A 55 2.16 6.51 -15.83
N VAL A 56 3.22 6.74 -15.06
CA VAL A 56 3.84 8.05 -14.87
C VAL A 56 5.26 8.04 -15.45
N VAL A 57 5.82 9.22 -15.72
CA VAL A 57 7.22 9.34 -16.15
C VAL A 57 8.12 8.90 -15.01
N MET A 58 8.98 7.92 -15.27
CA MET A 58 9.96 7.40 -14.31
C MET A 58 11.32 8.07 -14.53
N PRO A 59 12.15 8.24 -13.48
CA PRO A 59 13.45 8.90 -13.59
C PRO A 59 14.47 8.07 -14.37
N THR A 60 14.33 6.74 -14.39
CA THR A 60 15.26 5.83 -15.08
C THR A 60 14.60 5.10 -16.25
N GLN A 61 15.41 4.75 -17.27
CA GLN A 61 14.92 4.00 -18.43
C GLN A 61 14.51 2.56 -18.06
N GLU A 62 15.16 1.96 -17.08
CA GLU A 62 14.87 0.59 -16.61
C GLU A 62 13.48 0.46 -15.97
N GLU A 63 13.00 1.55 -15.38
CA GLU A 63 11.67 1.67 -14.77
C GLU A 63 10.58 2.08 -15.78
N THR A 64 10.97 2.41 -17.02
CA THR A 64 10.05 2.80 -18.09
C THR A 64 9.31 1.58 -18.65
N LYS A 65 8.41 1.01 -17.84
CA LYS A 65 7.67 -0.23 -18.12
C LYS A 65 6.17 -0.04 -17.94
N CYS A 66 5.41 -0.62 -18.87
CA CYS A 66 3.95 -0.68 -18.81
C CYS A 66 3.49 -2.09 -18.45
N CYS A 67 2.45 -2.20 -17.61
CA CYS A 67 1.86 -3.49 -17.23
C CYS A 67 1.07 -4.17 -18.36
N SER A 68 0.87 -3.48 -19.48
CA SER A 68 0.12 -3.95 -20.64
C SER A 68 0.97 -3.82 -21.91
N GLU A 69 1.06 -4.90 -22.68
CA GLU A 69 1.73 -4.92 -23.97
C GLU A 69 0.90 -4.29 -25.09
N ARG A 70 -0.44 -4.27 -24.94
CA ARG A 70 -1.38 -3.76 -25.94
C ARG A 70 -2.28 -2.66 -25.38
N PRO A 71 -2.61 -1.63 -26.17
CA PRO A 71 -3.59 -0.60 -25.77
C PRO A 71 -4.98 -1.19 -25.50
N GLY A 72 -5.73 -0.57 -24.58
CA GLY A 72 -7.11 -0.93 -24.27
C GLY A 72 -7.28 -2.11 -23.29
N ARG A 73 -6.19 -2.68 -22.79
CA ARG A 73 -6.23 -3.64 -21.66
C ARG A 73 -6.43 -2.90 -20.34
N SER A 74 -7.13 -3.53 -19.41
CA SER A 74 -7.29 -3.00 -18.06
C SER A 74 -5.95 -3.00 -17.32
N CYS A 75 -5.64 -1.89 -16.65
CA CYS A 75 -4.42 -1.79 -15.86
C CYS A 75 -4.49 -2.70 -14.64
N ILE A 76 -3.42 -3.47 -14.40
CA ILE A 76 -3.34 -4.42 -13.28
C ILE A 76 -3.56 -3.73 -11.93
N SER A 77 -3.06 -2.51 -11.76
CA SER A 77 -3.21 -1.74 -10.51
C SER A 77 -4.65 -1.35 -10.19
N ARG A 78 -5.54 -1.34 -11.19
CA ARG A 78 -6.98 -1.07 -11.03
C ARG A 78 -7.78 -2.35 -10.75
N SER A 79 -7.17 -3.52 -10.81
CA SER A 79 -7.87 -4.78 -10.50
C SER A 79 -8.17 -4.90 -9.01
N ASN A 80 -9.31 -5.50 -8.67
CA ASN A 80 -9.68 -5.78 -7.28
C ASN A 80 -8.66 -6.69 -6.58
N LEU A 81 -8.09 -7.65 -7.32
CA LEU A 81 -7.07 -8.55 -6.80
C LEU A 81 -5.81 -7.79 -6.36
N PHE A 82 -5.36 -6.84 -7.17
CA PHE A 82 -4.22 -5.99 -6.81
C PHE A 82 -4.47 -5.21 -5.53
N ARG A 83 -5.68 -4.66 -5.36
CA ARG A 83 -6.06 -3.94 -4.15
C ARG A 83 -6.07 -4.83 -2.91
N GLN A 84 -6.57 -6.06 -3.01
CA GLN A 84 -6.70 -6.98 -1.87
C GLN A 84 -5.37 -7.64 -1.49
N VAL A 85 -4.50 -7.92 -2.46
CA VAL A 85 -3.27 -8.69 -2.22
C VAL A 85 -2.07 -7.77 -2.01
N ILE A 86 -1.94 -6.72 -2.81
CA ILE A 86 -0.74 -5.87 -2.84
C ILE A 86 -0.90 -4.61 -2.00
N LEU A 87 -2.08 -3.98 -2.02
CA LEU A 87 -2.32 -2.72 -1.31
C LEU A 87 -2.96 -2.89 0.06
N ASP A 88 -3.40 -4.11 0.44
CA ASP A 88 -3.95 -4.35 1.77
C ASP A 88 -2.83 -4.52 2.80
N GLY A 89 -2.75 -3.58 3.74
CA GLY A 89 -1.77 -3.60 4.82
C GLY A 89 -1.90 -4.84 5.72
N ASN A 90 -3.11 -5.40 5.87
CA ASN A 90 -3.29 -6.62 6.66
C ASN A 90 -2.63 -7.83 5.99
N THR A 91 -2.76 -7.95 4.67
CA THR A 91 -2.06 -8.97 3.88
C THR A 91 -0.55 -8.86 4.06
N PHE A 92 -0.01 -7.63 4.01
CA PHE A 92 1.42 -7.41 4.23
C PHE A 92 1.87 -7.79 5.64
N ILE A 93 1.11 -7.43 6.67
CA ILE A 93 1.39 -7.79 8.07
C ILE A 93 1.36 -9.31 8.27
N LEU A 94 0.38 -10.01 7.69
CA LEU A 94 0.29 -11.46 7.74
C LEU A 94 1.51 -12.13 7.10
N LEU A 95 1.92 -11.66 5.91
CA LEU A 95 3.11 -12.16 5.21
C LEU A 95 4.39 -11.92 6.01
N MET A 96 4.55 -10.74 6.61
CA MET A 96 5.72 -10.44 7.45
C MET A 96 5.75 -11.24 8.74
N THR A 97 4.60 -11.45 9.38
CA THR A 97 4.49 -12.19 10.65
C THR A 97 4.73 -13.69 10.45
N HIS A 98 4.31 -14.23 9.29
CA HIS A 98 4.44 -15.64 8.95
C HIS A 98 5.54 -15.92 7.92
N LYS A 99 6.64 -15.16 7.94
CA LYS A 99 7.76 -15.29 7.00
C LYS A 99 8.28 -16.74 6.86
N SER A 100 8.29 -17.52 7.94
CA SER A 100 8.71 -18.93 7.94
C SER A 100 7.75 -19.89 7.19
N LEU A 101 6.49 -19.49 6.99
CA LEU A 101 5.53 -20.24 6.18
C LEU A 101 5.63 -19.85 4.69
N PHE A 102 6.05 -18.63 4.39
CA PHE A 102 6.15 -18.13 3.02
C PHE A 102 7.36 -18.71 2.26
N GLU A 103 8.49 -18.98 2.94
CA GLU A 103 9.64 -19.65 2.31
C GLU A 103 9.30 -21.07 1.80
N LYS A 104 8.28 -21.71 2.37
CA LYS A 104 7.78 -23.01 1.86
C LYS A 104 6.90 -22.89 0.61
N TRP A 105 6.30 -21.72 0.37
CA TRP A 105 5.43 -21.46 -0.78
C TRP A 105 6.17 -21.05 -2.05
N TYR A 106 7.41 -20.57 -1.95
CA TYR A 106 8.22 -20.09 -3.08
C TYR A 106 9.09 -21.19 -3.73
N SER A 107 8.87 -22.45 -3.37
CA SER A 107 9.66 -23.61 -3.84
C SER A 107 8.88 -24.52 -4.80
N PHE A 108 8.03 -23.94 -5.65
CA PHE A 108 7.30 -24.63 -6.71
C PHE A 108 7.43 -23.88 -8.04
#